data_AF-A0A5K7SG51-F1
#
_entry.id   AF-A0A5K7SG51-F1
#
_cell.length_a   1.000
_cell.length_b   1.000
_cell.length_c   1.000
_cell.angle_alpha   90.00
_cell.angle_beta   90.00
_cell.angle_gamma   90.00
#
_symmetry.space_group_name_H-M   'P 1'
#
loop_
_entity.id
_entity.type
_entity.pdbx_description
1 polymer ?
#
loop_
_entity_poly.entity_id
_entity_poly.type
_entity_poly.pdbx_seq_one_letter_code
_entity_poly.pdbx_strand_id
1 'polypeptide(L)'
;MNNAAKKLNAEGDEQAKTSLAVVKNEEKVTPEIPSLEHRIQKVEDLSMLIEKWRKLTETRRNLQTFSLGADGLGATVFLRDASGKEFKTSNTPVVSAVMEEIKTTLDERIKEVETQIKF
;
A
#
# COMPACT_ATOMS: atom_id res chain seq x y z
N MET A 1 -50.80 19.95 75.50
CA MET A 1 -52.20 20.13 75.05
C MET A 1 -52.45 19.13 73.94
N ASN A 2 -53.50 18.33 74.10
CA ASN A 2 -53.88 17.19 73.27
C ASN A 2 -54.57 17.58 71.95
N ASN A 3 -54.70 16.57 71.09
CA ASN A 3 -55.61 16.40 69.94
C ASN A 3 -55.06 16.88 68.59
N ALA A 4 -55.24 16.15 67.47
CA ALA A 4 -56.30 15.20 67.14
C ALA A 4 -55.82 14.07 66.21
N ALA A 5 -56.38 12.89 66.43
CA ALA A 5 -56.37 11.75 65.52
C ALA A 5 -57.45 11.91 64.42
N LYS A 6 -57.15 11.48 63.19
CA LYS A 6 -58.16 10.92 62.27
C LYS A 6 -57.49 9.96 61.28
N LYS A 7 -58.12 8.79 61.14
CA LYS A 7 -57.66 7.58 60.44
C LYS A 7 -58.18 7.53 58.98
N LEU A 8 -57.69 6.49 58.26
CA LEU A 8 -58.24 5.81 57.05
C LEU A 8 -57.87 6.51 55.71
N ASN A 9 -57.49 5.86 54.61
CA ASN A 9 -57.40 4.45 54.20
C ASN A 9 -56.63 4.35 52.84
N ALA A 10 -56.10 3.16 52.56
CA ALA A 10 -55.94 2.49 51.24
C ALA A 10 -55.00 3.02 50.12
N GLU A 11 -54.02 2.15 49.82
CA GLU A 11 -53.55 1.64 48.51
C GLU A 11 -52.96 2.58 47.44
N GLY A 12 -51.78 2.21 46.92
CA GLY A 12 -51.28 2.71 45.64
C GLY A 12 -49.74 2.74 45.50
N ASP A 13 -49.20 1.66 44.95
CA ASP A 13 -48.14 1.63 43.94
C ASP A 13 -46.70 2.14 44.22
N GLU A 14 -45.79 1.15 44.07
CA GLU A 14 -44.65 1.17 43.14
C GLU A 14 -43.72 2.39 43.09
N GLN A 15 -42.50 2.23 43.60
CA GLN A 15 -41.26 2.06 42.78
C GLN A 15 -40.02 2.40 43.60
N ALA A 16 -39.34 1.35 44.04
CA ALA A 16 -37.97 1.39 44.50
C ALA A 16 -37.07 1.81 43.32
N LYS A 17 -36.49 3.01 43.41
CA LYS A 17 -35.43 3.48 42.52
C LYS A 17 -34.15 2.69 42.81
N THR A 18 -33.91 1.61 42.06
CA THR A 18 -32.59 1.04 41.89
C THR A 18 -32.04 1.55 40.56
N SER A 19 -31.14 2.53 40.64
CA SER A 19 -30.38 3.03 39.49
C SER A 19 -29.45 1.91 38.99
N LEU A 20 -29.78 1.36 37.82
CA LEU A 20 -28.96 0.40 37.09
C LEU A 20 -27.64 1.05 36.67
N ALA A 21 -26.54 0.47 37.12
CA ALA A 21 -25.21 0.76 36.61
C ALA A 21 -25.13 0.30 35.14
N VAL A 22 -24.93 1.26 34.23
CA VAL A 22 -24.70 1.01 32.80
C VAL A 22 -23.34 0.33 32.65
N VAL A 23 -23.36 -1.00 32.48
CA VAL A 23 -22.19 -1.75 32.01
C VAL A 23 -21.98 -1.37 30.55
N LYS A 24 -20.99 -0.51 30.32
CA LYS A 24 -20.46 -0.19 29.00
C LYS A 24 -19.87 -1.47 28.42
N ASN A 25 -20.64 -2.13 27.56
CA ASN A 25 -20.16 -3.27 26.77
C ASN A 25 -19.13 -2.73 25.78
N GLU A 26 -17.85 -2.98 26.06
CA GLU A 26 -16.79 -2.76 25.09
C GLU A 26 -16.91 -3.84 24.02
N GLU A 27 -17.60 -3.49 22.94
CA GLU A 27 -17.67 -4.29 21.73
C GLU A 27 -16.24 -4.43 21.19
N LYS A 28 -15.60 -5.55 21.54
CA LYS A 28 -14.34 -5.98 20.91
C LYS A 28 -14.62 -6.07 19.42
N VAL A 29 -14.07 -5.11 18.68
CA VAL A 29 -13.91 -5.17 17.23
C VAL A 29 -13.01 -6.38 16.95
N THR A 30 -13.61 -7.56 16.83
CA THR A 30 -12.94 -8.72 16.26
C THR A 30 -12.58 -8.36 14.83
N PRO A 31 -11.29 -8.45 14.42
CA PRO A 31 -10.93 -8.20 13.05
C PRO A 31 -11.68 -9.22 12.19
N GLU A 32 -12.56 -8.74 11.30
CA GLU A 32 -13.21 -9.60 10.32
C GLU A 32 -12.12 -10.36 9.58
N ILE A 33 -12.07 -11.68 9.77
CA ILE A 33 -11.13 -12.53 9.07
C ILE A 33 -11.53 -12.43 7.59
N PRO A 34 -10.65 -11.92 6.72
CA PRO A 34 -11.00 -11.76 5.31
C PRO A 34 -11.38 -13.12 4.73
N SER A 35 -12.39 -13.12 3.86
CA SER A 35 -12.86 -14.33 3.20
C SER A 35 -11.72 -15.03 2.46
N LEU A 36 -11.85 -16.34 2.27
CA LEU A 36 -10.84 -17.15 1.58
C LEU A 36 -10.58 -16.62 0.16
N GLU A 37 -11.62 -16.16 -0.52
CA GLU A 37 -11.56 -15.45 -1.81
C GLU A 37 -10.68 -14.19 -1.76
N HIS A 38 -10.90 -13.32 -0.78
CA HIS A 38 -10.12 -12.09 -0.64
C HIS A 38 -8.65 -12.36 -0.32
N ARG A 39 -8.36 -13.47 0.38
CA ARG A 39 -6.99 -13.92 0.64
C ARG A 39 -6.33 -14.46 -0.64
N ILE A 40 -7.06 -15.20 -1.47
CA ILE A 40 -6.57 -15.67 -2.78
C ILE A 40 -6.26 -14.48 -3.67
N GLN A 41 -7.19 -13.54 -3.82
CA GLN A 41 -6.99 -12.35 -4.65
C GLN A 41 -5.74 -11.56 -4.23
N LYS A 42 -5.54 -11.35 -2.91
CA LYS A 42 -4.34 -10.69 -2.40
C LYS A 42 -3.05 -11.41 -2.78
N VAL A 43 -3.03 -12.75 -2.74
CA VAL A 43 -1.85 -13.54 -3.12
C VAL A 43 -1.58 -13.43 -4.62
N GLU A 44 -2.63 -13.40 -5.45
CA GLU A 44 -2.49 -13.21 -6.89
C GLU A 44 -1.95 -11.81 -7.22
N ASP A 45 -2.51 -10.76 -6.61
CA ASP A 45 -2.05 -9.38 -6.77
C ASP A 45 -0.58 -9.23 -6.35
N LEU A 46 -0.20 -9.82 -5.21
CA LEU A 46 1.19 -9.86 -4.77
C LEU A 46 2.08 -10.61 -5.76
N SER A 47 1.62 -11.73 -6.32
CA SER A 47 2.38 -12.50 -7.30
C SER A 47 2.65 -11.68 -8.57
N MET A 48 1.67 -10.90 -9.04
CA MET A 48 1.83 -9.99 -10.16
C MET A 48 2.83 -8.86 -9.85
N LEU A 49 2.77 -8.27 -8.65
CA LEU A 49 3.71 -7.24 -8.21
C LEU A 49 5.14 -7.77 -8.10
N ILE A 50 5.32 -8.98 -7.57
CA ILE A 50 6.63 -9.64 -7.46
C ILE A 50 7.21 -9.88 -8.86
N GLU A 51 6.40 -10.35 -9.81
CA GLU A 51 6.86 -10.58 -11.18
C GLU A 51 7.28 -9.27 -11.87
N LYS A 52 6.51 -8.19 -11.66
CA LYS A 52 6.87 -6.85 -12.14
C LYS A 52 8.20 -6.37 -11.52
N TRP A 53 8.37 -6.53 -10.22
CA TRP A 53 9.61 -6.17 -9.51
C TRP A 53 10.83 -6.95 -10.05
N ARG A 54 10.66 -8.26 -10.30
CA ARG A 54 11.74 -9.10 -10.88
C ARG A 54 12.20 -8.58 -12.23
N LYS A 55 11.27 -8.30 -13.14
CA LYS A 55 11.58 -7.77 -14.49
C LYS A 55 12.31 -6.43 -14.44
N LEU A 56 11.86 -5.52 -13.57
CA LEU A 56 12.51 -4.22 -13.38
C LEU A 56 13.94 -4.38 -12.82
N THR A 57 14.11 -5.24 -11.83
CA THR A 57 15.41 -5.53 -11.20
C THR A 57 16.38 -6.18 -12.17
N GLU A 58 15.91 -7.11 -12.99
CA GLU A 58 16.72 -7.74 -14.04
C GLU A 58 17.19 -6.72 -15.08
N THR A 59 16.28 -5.88 -15.57
CA THR A 59 16.61 -4.78 -16.50
C THR A 59 17.64 -3.83 -15.89
N ARG A 60 17.48 -3.50 -14.60
CA ARG A 60 18.40 -2.63 -13.87
C ARG A 60 19.80 -3.24 -13.73
N ARG A 61 19.88 -4.54 -13.47
CA ARG A 61 21.14 -5.29 -13.39
C ARG A 61 21.84 -5.34 -14.74
N ASN A 62 21.09 -5.59 -15.82
CA ASN A 62 21.64 -5.59 -17.18
C ASN A 62 22.24 -4.21 -17.54
N LEU A 63 21.57 -3.12 -17.15
CA LEU A 63 22.09 -1.76 -17.33
C LEU A 63 23.38 -1.51 -16.53
N GLN A 64 23.52 -2.08 -15.32
CA GLN A 64 24.76 -1.94 -14.53
C GLN A 64 25.95 -2.66 -15.18
N THR A 65 25.71 -3.78 -15.85
CA THR A 65 26.77 -4.50 -16.57
C THR A 65 27.18 -3.81 -17.87
N PHE A 66 26.41 -2.83 -18.33
CA PHE A 66 26.71 -2.04 -19.51
C PHE A 66 27.78 -0.99 -19.18
N SER A 67 29.05 -1.34 -19.42
CA SER A 67 30.20 -0.45 -19.23
C SER A 67 30.43 0.38 -20.49
N LEU A 68 30.36 1.70 -20.37
CA LEU A 68 31.06 2.61 -21.29
C LEU A 68 32.56 2.30 -21.14
N GLY A 69 33.21 1.82 -22.20
CA GLY A 69 34.67 1.58 -22.19
C GLY A 69 35.41 2.79 -21.62
N ALA A 70 36.56 2.57 -20.98
CA ALA A 70 37.31 3.61 -20.28
C ALA A 70 37.70 4.83 -21.17
N ASP A 71 37.63 4.65 -22.49
CA ASP A 71 37.89 5.63 -23.54
C ASP A 71 36.63 6.34 -24.08
N GLY A 72 35.44 6.03 -23.55
CA GLY A 72 34.16 6.57 -24.01
C GLY A 72 33.75 6.12 -25.43
N LEU A 73 34.55 5.23 -26.04
CA LEU A 73 34.43 4.76 -27.42
C LEU A 73 33.90 3.32 -27.38
N GLY A 74 32.57 3.16 -27.39
CA GLY A 74 31.99 1.81 -27.47
C GLY A 74 30.50 1.71 -27.26
N ALA A 75 29.85 2.77 -26.79
CA ALA A 75 28.41 2.76 -26.58
C ALA A 75 27.69 3.56 -27.66
N THR A 76 26.59 3.02 -28.14
CA THR A 76 25.69 3.68 -29.08
C THR A 76 24.26 3.48 -28.59
N VAL A 77 23.51 4.56 -28.50
CA VAL A 77 22.06 4.50 -28.23
C VAL A 77 21.34 4.40 -29.56
N PHE A 78 20.39 3.47 -29.64
CA PHE A 78 19.48 3.30 -30.74
C PHE A 78 18.05 3.31 -30.21
N LEU A 79 17.26 4.29 -30.63
CA LEU A 79 15.84 4.41 -30.32
C LEU A 79 15.07 4.23 -31.62
N ARG A 80 14.06 3.36 -31.60
CA ARG A 80 13.14 3.16 -32.72
C ARG A 80 11.72 3.35 -32.20
N ASP A 81 10.95 4.18 -32.87
CA ASP A 81 9.52 4.34 -32.56
C ASP A 81 8.65 3.30 -33.28
N ALA A 82 7.36 3.25 -32.92
CA ALA A 82 6.40 2.33 -33.54
C ALA A 82 6.15 2.63 -35.03
N SER A 83 6.48 3.84 -35.50
CA SER A 83 6.39 4.26 -36.89
C SER A 83 7.63 3.88 -37.71
N GLY A 84 8.64 3.28 -37.07
CA GLY A 84 9.89 2.86 -37.70
C GLY A 84 10.93 3.98 -37.83
N LYS A 85 10.69 5.16 -37.26
CA LYS A 85 11.69 6.23 -37.20
C LYS A 85 12.76 5.87 -36.19
N GLU A 86 14.01 6.11 -36.59
CA GLU A 86 15.17 5.73 -35.80
C GLU A 86 15.98 6.96 -35.39
N PHE A 87 16.46 6.95 -34.16
CA PHE A 87 17.44 7.88 -33.62
C PHE A 87 18.64 7.07 -33.16
N LYS A 88 19.83 7.40 -33.68
CA LYS A 88 21.08 6.73 -33.36
C LYS A 88 22.15 7.75 -33.01
N THR A 89 22.84 7.56 -31.88
CA THR A 89 23.96 8.42 -31.47
C THR A 89 25.03 7.64 -30.73
N SER A 90 26.29 8.00 -30.99
CA SER A 90 27.47 7.50 -30.27
C SER A 90 28.17 8.64 -29.51
N ASN A 91 27.51 9.80 -29.36
CA ASN A 91 28.02 10.92 -28.59
C ASN A 91 28.04 10.55 -27.10
N THR A 92 29.23 10.40 -26.52
CA THR A 92 29.42 9.90 -25.16
C THR A 92 28.60 10.69 -24.11
N PRO A 93 28.64 12.04 -24.04
CA PRO A 93 27.74 12.81 -23.16
C PRO A 93 26.26 12.45 -23.29
N VAL A 94 25.75 12.33 -24.52
CA VAL A 94 24.34 12.00 -24.76
C VAL A 94 24.03 10.58 -24.30
N VAL A 95 24.92 9.62 -24.61
CA VAL A 95 24.76 8.22 -24.19
C VAL A 95 24.76 8.12 -22.66
N SER A 96 25.67 8.81 -21.98
CA SER A 96 25.73 8.84 -20.52
C SER A 96 24.46 9.42 -19.90
N ALA A 97 23.94 10.53 -20.42
CA ALA A 97 22.71 11.14 -19.94
C ALA A 97 21.50 10.20 -20.10
N VAL A 98 21.38 9.53 -21.25
CA VAL A 98 20.32 8.54 -21.47
C VAL A 98 20.44 7.37 -20.50
N MET A 99 21.65 6.85 -20.27
CA MET A 99 21.87 5.77 -19.31
C MET A 99 21.50 6.16 -17.88
N GLU A 100 21.84 7.38 -17.47
CA GLU A 100 21.50 7.91 -16.15
C GLU A 100 19.98 8.06 -15.97
N GLU A 101 19.29 8.59 -16.98
CA GLU A 101 17.83 8.74 -16.95
C GLU A 101 17.11 7.38 -16.86
N ILE A 102 17.55 6.39 -17.65
CA ILE A 102 17.01 5.02 -17.58
C ILE A 102 17.24 4.43 -16.19
N LYS A 103 18.43 4.63 -15.62
CA LYS A 103 18.78 4.15 -14.27
C LYS A 103 17.86 4.78 -13.22
N THR A 104 17.70 6.10 -13.23
CA THR A 104 16.84 6.83 -12.29
C THR A 104 15.40 6.35 -12.40
N THR A 105 14.86 6.26 -13.63
CA THR A 105 13.51 5.77 -13.87
C THR A 105 13.32 4.35 -13.34
N LEU A 106 14.25 3.44 -13.58
CA LEU A 106 14.17 2.06 -13.07
C LEU A 106 14.22 2.03 -11.54
N ASP A 107 15.11 2.79 -10.91
CA ASP A 107 15.24 2.85 -9.45
C ASP A 107 13.96 3.41 -8.78
N GLU A 108 13.31 4.39 -9.40
CA GLU A 108 12.01 4.92 -8.95
C GLU A 108 10.90 3.87 -9.09
N ARG A 109 10.78 3.21 -10.25
CA ARG A 109 9.76 2.18 -10.48
C ARG A 109 9.93 0.96 -9.57
N ILE A 110 11.17 0.56 -9.28
CA ILE A 110 11.46 -0.51 -8.31
C ILE A 110 10.93 -0.11 -6.93
N LYS A 111 11.25 1.10 -6.45
CA LYS A 111 10.77 1.61 -5.14
C LYS A 111 9.25 1.72 -5.06
N GLU A 112 8.59 2.14 -6.14
CA GLU A 112 7.13 2.20 -6.23
C GLU A 112 6.51 0.81 -6.05
N VAL A 113 7.06 -0.20 -6.72
CA VAL A 113 6.57 -1.58 -6.63
C VAL A 113 6.87 -2.16 -5.24
N GLU A 114 8.06 -1.92 -4.69
CA GLU A 114 8.42 -2.35 -3.33
C GLU A 114 7.50 -1.75 -2.27
N THR A 115 7.06 -0.51 -2.46
CA THR A 115 6.10 0.14 -1.56
C THR A 115 4.72 -0.53 -1.60
N GLN A 116 4.32 -1.09 -2.75
CA GLN A 116 3.08 -1.84 -2.89
C GLN A 116 3.16 -3.25 -2.29
N ILE A 117 4.37 -3.80 -2.10
CA ILE A 117 4.63 -5.12 -1.51
C ILE A 117 4.82 -5.02 0.03
N LYS A 118 4.39 -3.92 0.67
CA LYS A 118 4.48 -3.78 2.13
C LYS A 118 3.27 -4.43 2.83
N PHE A 119 3.58 -5.34 3.76
CA PHE A 119 2.63 -6.05 4.62
C PHE A 119 2.26 -5.25 5.87
#